data_AF-A0A318VKF5-F1
#
_entry.id   AF-A0A318VKF5-F1
#
_cell.length_a   1.000
_cell.length_b   1.000
_cell.length_c   1.000
_cell.angle_alpha   90.00
_cell.angle_beta   90.00
_cell.angle_gamma   90.00
#
_symmetry.space_group_name_H-M   'P 1'
#
loop_
_entity.id
_entity.type
_entity.pdbx_description
1 polymer ?
#
loop_
_entity_poly.entity_id
_entity_poly.type
_entity_poly.pdbx_seq_one_letter_code
_entity_poly.pdbx_strand_id
1 'polypeptide(L)'
;AHEQVSAKLACPVYFARPYHSWERGSNENTNGLIREYFPKGTDFAHVSEERIQEIEDKLNLRPRKRLGYRAPIEVLEQSLSRRRAA
;
A
#
# COMPACT_ATOMS: atom_id res chain seq x y z
N ALA A 1 4.81 -5.20 21.64
CA ALA A 1 5.29 -4.49 20.43
C ALA A 1 4.16 -3.76 19.70
N HIS A 2 3.12 -4.45 19.19
CA HIS A 2 2.02 -3.79 18.46
C HIS A 2 1.21 -2.82 19.34
N GLU A 3 0.99 -3.14 20.61
CA GLU A 3 0.31 -2.25 21.59
C GLU A 3 1.03 -0.91 21.79
N GLN A 4 2.36 -0.93 21.84
CA GLN A 4 3.18 0.28 21.98
C GLN A 4 3.09 1.17 20.74
N VAL A 5 3.05 0.56 19.54
CA VAL A 5 2.88 1.29 18.27
C VAL A 5 1.48 1.90 18.21
N SER A 6 0.45 1.12 18.57
CA SER A 6 -0.94 1.57 18.64
C SER A 6 -1.10 2.78 19.55
N ALA A 7 -0.53 2.71 20.76
CA ALA A 7 -0.57 3.78 21.74
C ALA A 7 0.14 5.05 21.26
N LYS A 8 1.35 4.92 20.68
CA LYS A 8 2.13 6.07 20.19
C LYS A 8 1.49 6.77 19.00
N LEU A 9 0.86 6.01 18.09
CA LEU A 9 0.26 6.55 16.86
C LEU A 9 -1.23 6.87 17.01
N ALA A 10 -1.83 6.61 18.18
CA ALA A 10 -3.28 6.65 18.40
C ALA A 10 -4.06 5.94 17.29
N CYS A 11 -3.54 4.79 16.84
CA CYS A 11 -4.05 4.07 15.67
C CYS A 11 -4.34 2.60 16.05
N PRO A 12 -5.60 2.12 15.94
CA PRO A 12 -5.94 0.76 16.28
C PRO A 12 -5.24 -0.25 15.36
N VAL A 13 -4.78 -1.36 15.93
CA VAL A 13 -4.12 -2.44 15.20
C VAL A 13 -5.07 -3.63 15.09
N TYR A 14 -5.16 -4.20 13.89
CA TYR A 14 -5.99 -5.36 13.59
C TYR A 14 -5.14 -6.49 13.01
N PHE A 15 -5.51 -7.74 13.32
CA PHE A 15 -4.86 -8.94 12.79
C PHE A 15 -5.85 -9.74 11.96
N ALA A 16 -5.37 -10.30 10.85
CA ALA A 16 -6.12 -11.29 10.10
C ALA A 16 -6.16 -12.61 10.88
N ARG A 17 -7.27 -13.32 10.79
CA ARG A 17 -7.44 -14.64 11.40
C ARG A 17 -6.53 -15.66 10.71
N PRO A 18 -6.01 -16.67 11.45
CA PRO A 18 -5.20 -17.73 10.86
C PRO A 18 -5.94 -18.44 9.73
N TYR A 19 -5.27 -18.66 8.59
CA TYR A 19 -5.84 -19.28 7.38
C TYR A 19 -6.93 -18.46 6.64
N HIS A 20 -7.14 -17.19 7.01
CA HIS A 20 -8.06 -16.27 6.34
C HIS A 20 -7.32 -15.27 5.44
N SER A 21 -6.59 -15.75 4.43
CA SER A 21 -5.78 -14.89 3.53
C SER A 21 -6.60 -13.78 2.84
N TRP A 22 -7.88 -14.04 2.57
CA TRP A 22 -8.79 -13.07 1.95
C TRP A 22 -9.03 -11.80 2.77
N GLU A 23 -8.81 -11.83 4.10
CA GLU A 23 -8.88 -10.63 4.94
C GLU A 23 -7.77 -9.62 4.61
N ARG A 24 -6.77 -10.04 3.83
CA ARG A 24 -5.64 -9.23 3.35
C ARG A 24 -5.56 -9.15 1.83
N GLY A 25 -6.64 -9.47 1.11
CA GLY A 25 -6.61 -9.60 -0.35
C GLY A 25 -6.10 -8.35 -1.09
N SER A 26 -6.38 -7.14 -0.58
CA SER A 26 -5.81 -5.91 -1.17
C SER A 26 -4.29 -5.82 -0.99
N ASN A 27 -3.75 -6.21 0.16
CA ASN A 27 -2.32 -6.20 0.42
C ASN A 27 -1.60 -7.27 -0.43
N GLU A 28 -2.21 -8.44 -0.58
CA GLU A 28 -1.69 -9.51 -1.43
C GLU A 28 -1.65 -9.10 -2.90
N ASN A 29 -2.70 -8.42 -3.39
CA ASN A 29 -2.70 -7.88 -4.74
C ASN A 29 -1.60 -6.82 -4.95
N THR A 30 -1.43 -5.88 -4.02
CA THR A 30 -0.37 -4.88 -4.09
C THR A 30 1.02 -5.51 -4.04
N ASN A 31 1.24 -6.50 -3.17
CA ASN A 31 2.52 -7.22 -3.11
C ASN A 31 2.84 -7.95 -4.42
N GLY A 32 1.83 -8.47 -5.12
CA GLY A 32 2.00 -9.06 -6.45
C GLY A 32 2.54 -8.05 -7.47
N LEU A 33 2.00 -6.84 -7.46
CA LEU A 33 2.43 -5.75 -8.35
C LEU A 33 3.86 -5.28 -8.04
N ILE A 34 4.22 -5.18 -6.76
CA ILE A 34 5.59 -4.85 -6.34
C ILE A 34 6.58 -5.90 -6.86
N ARG A 35 6.19 -7.18 -6.87
CA ARG A 35 7.02 -8.28 -7.37
C ARG A 35 7.22 -8.30 -8.87
N GLU A 36 6.44 -7.55 -9.66
CA GLU A 36 6.73 -7.30 -11.07
C GLU A 36 8.06 -6.53 -11.24
N TYR A 37 8.45 -5.73 -10.23
CA TYR A 37 9.64 -4.88 -10.25
C TYR A 37 10.77 -5.39 -9.36
N PHE A 38 10.43 -6.03 -8.24
CA PHE A 38 11.38 -6.60 -7.28
C PHE A 38 11.08 -8.10 -7.10
N PRO A 39 11.69 -8.97 -7.94
CA PRO A 39 11.49 -10.41 -7.84
C PRO A 39 11.78 -10.96 -6.45
N LYS A 40 11.25 -12.15 -6.15
CA LYS A 40 11.52 -12.80 -4.86
C LYS A 40 13.03 -13.01 -4.70
N GLY A 41 13.57 -12.56 -3.56
CA GLY A 41 15.01 -12.63 -3.28
C GLY A 41 15.78 -11.35 -3.61
N THR A 42 15.12 -10.30 -4.10
CA THR A 42 15.73 -8.96 -4.16
C THR A 42 16.21 -8.52 -2.78
N ASP A 43 17.50 -8.20 -2.67
CA ASP A 43 18.06 -7.55 -1.50
C ASP A 43 17.84 -6.04 -1.58
N PHE A 44 16.92 -5.54 -0.75
CA PHE A 44 16.58 -4.12 -0.70
C PHE A 44 17.70 -3.24 -0.15
N ALA A 45 18.71 -3.80 0.53
CA ALA A 45 19.89 -3.03 0.94
C ALA A 45 20.73 -2.53 -0.25
N HIS A 46 20.55 -3.15 -1.42
CA HIS A 46 21.22 -2.78 -2.67
C HIS A 46 20.30 -2.08 -3.68
N VAL A 47 19.05 -1.81 -3.30
CA VAL A 47 18.12 -1.04 -4.13
C VAL A 47 18.22 0.42 -3.70
N SER A 48 18.48 1.31 -4.66
CA SER A 48 18.55 2.74 -4.36
C SER A 48 17.18 3.31 -3.99
N GLU A 49 17.16 4.35 -3.16
CA GLU A 49 15.93 5.03 -2.77
C GLU A 49 15.21 5.62 -3.99
N GLU A 50 15.95 6.13 -4.97
CA GLU A 50 15.38 6.66 -6.21
C GLU A 50 14.65 5.56 -7.00
N ARG A 51 15.18 4.34 -7.00
CA ARG A 51 14.53 3.21 -7.65
C ARG A 51 13.25 2.82 -6.90
N ILE A 52 13.26 2.85 -5.57
CA ILE A 52 12.05 2.59 -4.77
C ILE A 52 10.98 3.64 -5.12
N GLN A 53 11.34 4.92 -5.08
CA GLN A 53 10.43 6.02 -5.39
C GLN A 53 9.85 5.91 -6.81
N GLU A 54 10.69 5.61 -7.80
CA GLU A 54 10.25 5.42 -9.19
C GLU A 54 9.16 4.33 -9.31
N ILE A 55 9.31 3.22 -8.58
CA ILE A 55 8.33 2.13 -8.59
C ILE A 55 7.07 2.51 -7.81
N GLU A 56 7.19 3.20 -6.67
CA GLU A 56 6.05 3.72 -5.93
C GLU A 56 5.21 4.66 -6.80
N ASP A 57 5.85 5.60 -7.50
CA ASP A 57 5.19 6.55 -8.40
C ASP A 57 4.48 5.80 -9.53
N LYS A 58 5.15 4.84 -10.16
CA LYS A 58 4.53 3.99 -11.19
C LYS A 58 3.30 3.27 -10.67
N LEU A 59 3.34 2.71 -9.46
CA LEU A 59 2.21 1.97 -8.90
C LEU A 59 1.05 2.88 -8.48
N ASN A 60 1.36 4.08 -7.97
CA ASN A 60 0.40 5.10 -7.51
C ASN A 60 -0.24 5.88 -8.65
N LEU A 61 0.46 6.02 -9.79
CA LEU A 61 -0.04 6.63 -11.02
C LEU A 61 -0.73 5.62 -11.96
N ARG A 62 -0.49 4.31 -11.80
CA ARG A 62 -1.10 3.27 -12.65
C ARG A 62 -2.63 3.21 -12.44
N PRO A 63 -3.46 3.47 -13.48
CA PRO A 63 -4.90 3.31 -13.43
C PRO A 63 -5.36 1.93 -12.95
N ARG A 64 -6.36 1.86 -12.06
CA ARG A 64 -6.88 0.59 -11.53
C ARG A 64 -8.33 0.38 -11.92
N LYS A 65 -8.65 -0.79 -12.49
CA LYS A 65 -10.03 -1.18 -12.85
C LYS A 65 -11.00 -1.06 -11.66
N ARG A 66 -10.58 -1.46 -10.44
CA ARG A 66 -11.41 -1.34 -9.22
C ARG A 66 -11.76 0.10 -8.83
N LEU A 67 -11.02 1.08 -9.36
CA LEU A 67 -11.21 2.52 -9.13
C LEU A 67 -11.85 3.21 -10.34
N GLY A 68 -12.49 2.46 -11.24
CA GLY A 68 -13.04 3.01 -12.48
C GLY A 68 -11.95 3.55 -13.41
N TYR A 69 -10.78 2.89 -13.43
CA TYR A 69 -9.59 3.31 -14.19
C TYR A 69 -9.00 4.66 -13.77
N ARG A 70 -9.28 5.11 -12.55
CA ARG A 70 -8.54 6.21 -11.93
C ARG A 70 -7.26 5.71 -11.28
N ALA A 71 -6.28 6.60 -11.14
CA ALA A 71 -5.04 6.31 -10.45
C ALA A 71 -5.27 6.33 -8.91
N PRO A 72 -4.60 5.45 -8.15
CA PRO A 72 -4.68 5.43 -6.69
C PRO A 72 -4.45 6.80 -6.04
N ILE A 73 -3.46 7.55 -6.53
CA ILE A 73 -3.13 8.87 -5.98
C ILE A 73 -4.29 9.86 -6.12
N GLU A 74 -4.97 9.89 -7.27
CA GLU A 74 -6.11 10.78 -7.51
C GLU A 74 -7.30 10.47 -6.58
N VAL A 75 -7.53 9.18 -6.32
CA VAL A 75 -8.62 8.74 -5.43
C VAL A 75 -8.27 9.05 -3.98
N LEU A 76 -7.00 8.92 -3.60
CA LEU A 76 -6.52 9.31 -2.28
C LEU A 76 -6.69 10.81 -2.06
N GLU A 77 -6.20 11.66 -2.98
CA GLU A 77 -6.33 13.11 -2.92
C GLU A 77 -7.78 13.55 -2.80
N GLN A 78 -8.68 12.98 -3.62
CA GLN A 78 -10.11 13.27 -3.52
C GLN A 78 -10.67 12.90 -2.15
N SER A 79 -10.26 11.76 -1.59
CA SER A 79 -10.73 11.29 -0.29
C SER A 79 -10.25 12.19 0.85
N LEU A 80 -9.00 12.67 0.78
CA LEU A 80 -8.43 13.60 1.76
C LEU A 80 -9.12 14.96 1.69
N SER A 81 -9.35 15.49 0.49
CA SER A 81 -10.07 16.74 0.28
C SER A 81 -11.50 16.67 0.85
N ARG A 82 -12.21 15.56 0.66
CA ARG A 82 -13.54 15.35 1.25
C ARG A 82 -13.52 15.34 2.78
N ARG A 83 -12.51 14.69 3.39
CA ARG A 83 -12.38 14.65 4.86
C ARG A 83 -12.02 16.01 5.46
N ARG A 84 -11.26 16.83 4.75
CA ARG A 84 -10.90 18.19 5.21
C ARG A 84 -12.07 19.16 5.14
N ALA A 85 -13.04 18.90 4.26
CA ALA A 85 -14.23 19.74 4.09
C ALA A 85 -15.40 19.34 5.01
N ALA A 86 -15.28 18.23 5.73
CA ALA A 86 -16.27 17.71 6.69
C ALA A 86 -15.81 18.00 8.12
#